data_AF-A0AB38VN63-F1
#
_entry.id   AF-A0AB38VN63-F1
#
_cell.length_a   1.000
_cell.length_b   1.000
_cell.length_c   1.000
_cell.angle_alpha   90.00
_cell.angle_beta   90.00
_cell.angle_gamma   90.00
#
_symmetry.space_group_name_H-M   'P 1'
#
loop_
_entity.id
_entity.type
_entity.pdbx_description
1 polymer ?
#
loop_
_entity_poly.entity_id
_entity_poly.type
_entity_poly.pdbx_seq_one_letter_code
_entity_poly.pdbx_strand_id
1 'polypeptide(L)'
;MELVKTIQIGDDIYLPIPDQFGIQEGQKFNLYQSNDGTLVLSPSDSKLSADYQSLSSDEQETTVVEQATLDEVANSVLSRHLDAFKELAE
;
A
#
# COMPACT_ATOMS: atom_id res chain seq x y z
N MET A 1 11.13 14.32 9.68
CA MET A 1 9.80 13.68 9.69
C MET A 1 8.82 14.72 10.22
N GLU A 2 7.78 15.03 9.47
CA GLU A 2 6.77 16.01 9.86
C GLU A 2 5.41 15.33 9.90
N LEU A 3 4.63 15.60 10.95
CA LEU A 3 3.29 15.08 11.09
C LEU A 3 2.31 16.10 10.51
N VAL A 4 1.66 15.73 9.42
CA VAL A 4 0.61 16.53 8.80
C VAL A 4 -0.76 15.89 9.02
N LYS A 5 -1.77 16.71 9.24
CA LYS A 5 -3.16 16.25 9.31
C LYS A 5 -3.74 16.20 7.91
N THR A 6 -4.45 15.13 7.59
CA THR A 6 -5.21 15.04 6.35
C THR A 6 -6.45 15.91 6.44
N ILE A 7 -6.95 16.34 5.28
CA ILE A 7 -8.17 17.13 5.16
C ILE A 7 -9.14 16.33 4.30
N GLN A 8 -10.37 16.11 4.78
CA GLN A 8 -11.43 15.49 3.99
C GLN A 8 -12.33 16.59 3.41
N ILE A 9 -12.58 16.55 2.11
CA ILE A 9 -13.48 17.48 1.43
C ILE A 9 -14.41 16.63 0.56
N GLY A 10 -15.67 16.51 0.98
CA GLY A 10 -16.59 15.54 0.37
C GLY A 10 -16.10 14.12 0.58
N ASP A 11 -16.01 13.36 -0.51
CA ASP A 11 -15.54 11.97 -0.51
C ASP A 11 -14.01 11.86 -0.72
N ASP A 12 -13.33 12.98 -0.95
CA ASP A 12 -11.90 13.02 -1.24
C ASP A 12 -11.05 13.37 0.00
N ILE A 13 -9.84 12.80 0.06
CA ILE A 13 -8.84 13.07 1.09
C ILE A 13 -7.64 13.80 0.48
N TYR A 14 -7.30 14.93 1.09
CA TYR A 14 -6.19 15.79 0.71
C TYR A 14 -5.06 15.67 1.72
N LEU A 15 -3.85 15.50 1.21
CA LEU A 15 -2.60 15.44 1.98
C LEU A 15 -1.89 16.79 1.80
N PRO A 16 -1.95 17.71 2.78
CA PRO A 16 -1.21 18.96 2.67
C PRO A 16 0.29 18.65 2.68
N ILE A 17 0.99 19.15 1.67
CA ILE A 17 2.45 19.01 1.58
C ILE A 17 3.11 20.30 2.06
N PRO A 18 3.95 20.24 3.10
CA PRO A 18 4.70 21.39 3.59
C PRO A 18 5.63 22.00 2.54
N ASP A 19 5.71 23.32 2.48
CA ASP A 19 6.51 24.07 1.49
C ASP A 19 8.01 23.71 1.51
N GLN A 20 8.52 23.24 2.65
CA GLN A 20 9.91 22.80 2.79
C GLN A 20 10.30 21.64 1.85
N PHE A 21 9.31 20.89 1.33
CA PHE A 21 9.54 19.83 0.36
C PHE A 21 9.74 20.37 -1.07
N GLY A 22 9.51 21.67 -1.31
CA GLY A 22 9.84 22.34 -2.57
C GLY A 22 9.09 21.83 -3.79
N ILE A 23 7.90 21.25 -3.59
CA ILE A 23 7.07 20.74 -4.69
C ILE A 23 6.44 21.92 -5.44
N GLN A 24 6.53 21.90 -6.76
CA GLN A 24 5.97 22.97 -7.59
C GLN A 24 4.49 22.72 -7.90
N GLU A 25 3.72 23.80 -8.00
CA GLU A 25 2.31 23.73 -8.40
C GLU A 25 2.18 23.11 -9.81
N GLY A 26 1.26 22.15 -9.96
CA GLY A 26 1.03 21.44 -11.22
C GLY A 26 2.02 20.29 -11.52
N GLN A 27 2.99 20.04 -10.64
CA GLN A 27 3.88 18.88 -10.76
C GLN A 27 3.10 17.57 -10.53
N LYS A 28 3.29 16.59 -11.42
CA LYS A 28 2.62 15.29 -11.35
C LYS A 28 3.47 14.27 -10.59
N PHE A 29 2.80 13.44 -9.80
CA PHE A 29 3.43 12.39 -9.03
C PHE A 29 2.71 11.05 -9.24
N ASN A 30 3.49 9.98 -9.21
CA ASN A 30 3.00 8.63 -9.08
C ASN A 30 2.85 8.30 -7.59
N LEU A 31 1.80 7.57 -7.24
CA LEU A 31 1.55 7.11 -5.87
C LEU A 31 1.69 5.59 -5.83
N TYR A 32 2.56 5.11 -4.95
CA TYR A 32 2.78 3.69 -4.69
C TYR A 32 2.47 3.38 -3.23
N GLN A 33 2.06 2.13 -2.98
CA GLN A 33 1.95 1.58 -1.65
C GLN A 33 3.03 0.51 -1.48
N SER A 34 3.88 0.71 -0.47
CA SER A 34 4.87 -0.28 -0.05
C SER A 34 4.21 -1.41 0.75
N ASN A 35 4.89 -2.55 0.88
CA ASN A 35 4.37 -3.74 1.58
C ASN A 35 4.07 -3.50 3.07
N ASP A 36 4.71 -2.51 3.67
CA ASP A 36 4.50 -2.06 5.05
C ASP A 36 3.30 -1.10 5.19
N GLY A 37 2.59 -0.81 4.09
CA GLY A 37 1.46 0.12 4.04
C GLY A 37 1.87 1.58 3.85
N THR A 38 3.17 1.89 3.77
CA THR A 38 3.67 3.24 3.54
C THR A 38 3.33 3.72 2.13
N LEU A 39 2.76 4.92 2.01
CA LEU A 39 2.51 5.57 0.73
C LEU A 39 3.73 6.37 0.27
N VAL A 40 4.17 6.13 -0.95
CA VAL A 40 5.35 6.77 -1.56
C VAL A 40 4.91 7.58 -2.78
N LEU A 41 5.28 8.87 -2.79
CA LEU A 41 5.06 9.79 -3.89
C LEU A 41 6.37 9.97 -4.67
N SER A 42 6.38 9.68 -5.97
CA SER A 42 7.55 9.94 -6.83
C SER A 42 7.19 10.85 -8.01
N PRO A 43 8.04 11.82 -8.39
CA PRO A 43 7.74 12.70 -9.51
C PRO A 43 7.60 11.92 -10.82
N SER A 44 6.52 12.12 -11.55
CA SER A 44 6.23 11.38 -12.79
C SER A 44 7.22 11.70 -13.92
N ASP A 45 7.80 12.90 -13.92
CA ASP A 45 8.78 13.36 -14.93
C ASP A 45 10.22 12.96 -14.59
N SER A 46 10.45 12.34 -13.43
CA SER A 46 11.77 11.84 -13.11
C SER A 46 12.04 10.58 -13.93
N LYS A 47 12.94 10.70 -14.92
CA LYS A 47 13.81 9.58 -15.28
C LYS A 47 14.59 9.18 -14.03
N LEU A 48 13.95 8.40 -13.16
CA LEU A 48 14.62 7.64 -12.12
C LEU A 48 15.59 6.73 -12.86
N SER A 49 16.87 7.09 -12.87
CA SER A 49 17.97 6.20 -13.26
C SER A 49 17.72 4.88 -12.55
N ALA A 50 17.81 3.79 -13.31
CA ALA A 50 17.54 2.41 -12.92
C ALA A 50 18.58 1.86 -11.93
N ASP A 51 18.96 2.64 -10.92
CA ASP A 51 20.01 2.33 -9.93
C ASP A 51 19.43 1.87 -8.58
N TYR A 52 18.16 1.46 -8.54
CA TYR A 52 17.61 0.70 -7.42
C TYR A 52 17.29 -0.76 -7.79
N GLN A 53 17.73 -1.23 -8.96
CA GLN A 53 17.52 -2.60 -9.43
C GLN A 53 18.58 -3.60 -8.95
N SER A 54 19.52 -3.22 -8.06
CA SER A 54 20.68 -4.05 -7.71
C SER A 54 20.81 -4.46 -6.24
N LEU A 55 19.71 -4.51 -5.47
CA LEU A 55 19.74 -5.10 -4.13
C LEU A 55 18.47 -5.93 -3.83
N SER A 56 18.24 -6.99 -4.62
CA SER A 56 17.65 -8.24 -4.11
C SER A 56 17.65 -9.28 -5.25
N SER A 57 18.84 -9.79 -5.58
CA SER A 57 18.94 -11.14 -6.12
C SER A 57 18.91 -12.09 -4.94
N ASP A 58 17.71 -12.40 -4.46
CA ASP A 58 17.47 -13.62 -3.70
C ASP A 58 16.39 -14.40 -4.43
N GLU A 59 16.80 -15.57 -4.89
CA GLU A 59 16.03 -16.56 -5.61
C GLU A 59 14.81 -16.96 -4.77
N GLN A 60 13.61 -16.53 -5.17
CA GLN A 60 12.37 -17.17 -4.71
C GLN A 60 11.55 -17.63 -5.91
N GLU A 61 11.77 -18.92 -6.17
CA GLU A 61 10.85 -19.90 -6.74
C GLU A 61 9.43 -19.37 -6.96
N THR A 62 9.08 -19.20 -8.23
CA THR A 62 7.71 -19.01 -8.72
C THR A 62 6.83 -20.17 -8.27
N THR A 63 6.15 -20.01 -7.14
CA THR A 63 4.93 -20.75 -6.84
C THR A 63 3.78 -19.96 -7.43
N VAL A 64 3.16 -20.54 -8.45
CA VAL A 64 1.90 -20.08 -9.03
C VAL A 64 0.86 -20.14 -7.90
N VAL A 65 0.64 -19.01 -7.23
CA VAL A 65 -0.49 -18.86 -6.31
C VAL A 65 -1.72 -18.71 -7.18
N GLU A 66 -2.41 -19.84 -7.34
CA GLU A 66 -3.76 -19.92 -7.87
C GLU A 66 -4.60 -18.81 -7.23
N GLN A 67 -5.14 -17.91 -8.07
CA GLN A 67 -5.96 -16.79 -7.62
C GLN A 67 -7.24 -17.32 -6.99
N ALA A 68 -7.18 -17.68 -5.70
CA ALA A 68 -8.36 -17.92 -4.91
C ALA A 68 -9.20 -16.64 -4.96
N THR A 69 -10.40 -16.76 -5.54
CA THR A 69 -11.32 -15.64 -5.67
C THR A 69 -11.58 -15.03 -4.29
N LEU A 70 -11.72 -13.71 -4.21
CA LEU A 70 -11.94 -12.97 -2.95
C LEU A 70 -13.03 -13.60 -2.05
N ASP A 71 -14.00 -14.28 -2.66
CA ASP A 71 -15.06 -15.04 -2.01
C ASP A 71 -14.57 -16.24 -1.18
N GLU A 72 -13.59 -17.01 -1.68
CA GLU A 72 -13.01 -18.14 -0.95
C GLU A 72 -12.21 -17.67 0.28
N VAL A 73 -11.45 -16.58 0.12
CA VAL A 73 -10.68 -15.99 1.22
C VAL A 73 -11.63 -15.45 2.29
N ALA A 74 -12.69 -14.73 1.89
CA ALA A 74 -13.69 -14.21 2.82
C ALA A 74 -14.41 -15.33 3.59
N ASN A 75 -14.83 -16.40 2.90
CA ASN A 75 -15.49 -17.54 3.53
C ASN A 75 -14.55 -18.32 4.47
N SER A 76 -13.28 -18.45 4.12
CA SER A 76 -12.26 -19.08 4.99
C SER A 76 -12.04 -18.28 6.29
N VAL A 77 -11.98 -16.95 6.19
CA VAL A 77 -11.82 -16.07 7.36
C VAL A 77 -13.08 -16.10 8.24
N LEU A 78 -14.27 -16.01 7.66
CA LEU A 78 -15.54 -16.08 8.41
C LEU A 78 -15.71 -17.43 9.11
N SER A 79 -15.37 -18.53 8.45
CA SER A 79 -15.43 -19.87 9.03
C SER A 79 -14.49 -20.02 10.23
N ARG A 80 -13.25 -19.54 10.10
CA ARG A 80 -12.27 -19.56 11.20
C ARG A 80 -12.75 -18.75 12.41
N HIS A 81 -13.40 -17.61 12.20
CA HIS A 81 -13.94 -16.81 13.30
C HIS A 81 -15.13 -17.51 13.98
N LEU A 82 -16.03 -18.11 13.20
CA LEU A 82 -17.15 -18.88 13.77
C LEU A 82 -16.69 -20.08 14.60
N ASP A 83 -15.67 -20.81 14.15
CA ASP A 83 -15.09 -21.91 14.92
C ASP A 83 -14.43 -21.43 16.22
N ALA A 84 -13.70 -20.31 16.19
CA ALA A 84 -13.11 -19.72 17.39
C ALA A 84 -14.17 -19.27 18.42
N PHE A 85 -15.34 -18.81 17.96
CA PHE A 85 -16.47 -18.51 18.85
C PHE A 85 -17.11 -19.77 19.43
N LYS A 86 -17.12 -20.87 18.68
CA LYS A 86 -17.65 -22.16 19.14
C LYS A 86 -16.75 -22.80 20.19
N GLU A 87 -15.43 -22.71 20.03
CA GLU A 87 -14.42 -23.17 20.98
C GLU A 87 -14.44 -22.37 22.29
N LEU A 88 -14.87 -21.10 22.26
CA LEU A 88 -15.03 -20.27 23.45
C LEU A 88 -16.33 -20.53 24.23
N ALA A 89 -17.28 -21.23 23.63
CA ALA A 89 -18.59 -21.55 24.20
C ALA A 89 -18.67 -22.95 24.84
N GLU A 90 -17.54 -23.67 24.87
CA GLU A 90 -17.34 -24.98 25.53
C GLU A 90 -16.47 -24.83 26.78
#